data_AF-A0A662SNL9-F1
#
_entry.id   AF-A0A662SNL9-F1
#
_cell.length_a   1.000
_cell.length_b   1.000
_cell.length_c   1.000
_cell.angle_alpha   90.00
_cell.angle_beta   90.00
_cell.angle_gamma   90.00
#
_symmetry.space_group_name_H-M   'P 1'
#
loop_
_entity.id
_entity.type
_entity.pdbx_description
1 polymer ?
#
loop_
_entity_poly.entity_id
_entity_poly.type
_entity_poly.pdbx_seq_one_letter_code
_entity_poly.pdbx_strand_id
1 'polypeptide(L)'
;MLRSSLKEFLMVMVTIFLMEMADKTQLSAVSFSAKIPKPGLVYLATVIGLALASVLSVVFGRSLALLLPEKYLRYLVATIFIITGVLTALGH
;
A
#
# COMPACT_ATOMS: atom_id res chain seq x y z
N MET A 1 9.30 -29.38 8.32
CA MET A 1 9.13 -27.96 8.68
C MET A 1 9.51 -27.00 7.56
N LEU A 2 10.74 -26.98 7.01
CA LEU A 2 11.14 -26.01 5.97
C LEU A 2 10.28 -25.98 4.69
N ARG A 3 9.75 -27.12 4.22
CA ARG A 3 8.90 -27.19 3.01
C ARG A 3 7.54 -26.49 3.18
N SER A 4 7.03 -26.34 4.41
CA SER A 4 5.79 -25.60 4.67
C SER A 4 6.07 -24.10 4.62
N SER A 5 7.15 -23.66 5.27
CA SER A 5 7.58 -22.25 5.32
C SER A 5 7.91 -21.66 3.95
N LEU A 6 8.51 -22.44 3.04
CA LEU A 6 8.73 -21.97 1.68
C LEU A 6 7.42 -21.82 0.88
N LYS A 7 6.46 -22.72 1.09
CA LYS A 7 5.13 -22.63 0.47
C LYS A 7 4.35 -21.44 1.00
N GLU A 8 4.38 -21.20 2.31
CA GLU A 8 3.75 -20.05 2.96
C GLU A 8 4.35 -18.73 2.44
N PHE A 9 5.69 -18.64 2.37
CA PHE A 9 6.39 -17.49 1.81
C PHE A 9 6.02 -17.24 0.34
N LEU A 10 6.08 -18.28 -0.50
CA LEU A 10 5.73 -18.16 -1.92
C LEU A 10 4.26 -17.78 -2.10
N MET A 11 3.35 -18.31 -1.29
CA MET A 11 1.93 -18.00 -1.38
C MET A 11 1.66 -16.54 -1.00
N VAL A 12 2.27 -16.04 0.07
CA VAL A 12 2.18 -14.62 0.46
C VAL A 12 2.84 -13.73 -0.59
N MET A 13 4.04 -14.08 -1.07
CA MET A 13 4.76 -13.33 -2.09
C MET A 13 3.94 -13.21 -3.38
N VAL A 14 3.41 -14.32 -3.89
CA VAL A 14 2.60 -14.33 -5.13
C VAL A 14 1.29 -13.58 -4.94
N THR A 15 0.62 -13.74 -3.80
CA THR A 15 -0.65 -13.04 -3.51
C THR A 15 -0.45 -11.53 -3.43
N ILE A 16 0.57 -11.08 -2.67
CA ILE A 16 0.91 -9.66 -2.56
C ILE A 16 1.39 -9.12 -3.90
N PHE A 17 2.26 -9.85 -4.60
CA PHE A 17 2.77 -9.45 -5.91
C PHE A 17 1.63 -9.27 -6.93
N LEU A 18 0.67 -10.18 -6.98
CA LEU A 18 -0.50 -10.07 -7.87
C LEU A 18 -1.42 -8.89 -7.47
N MET A 19 -1.64 -8.67 -6.17
CA MET A 19 -2.39 -7.48 -5.70
C MET A 19 -1.68 -6.17 -6.06
N GLU A 20 -0.37 -6.11 -5.90
CA GLU A 20 0.44 -4.91 -6.18
C GLU A 20 0.60 -4.65 -7.69
N MET A 21 0.75 -5.71 -8.51
CA MET A 21 0.89 -5.60 -9.98
C MET A 21 -0.35 -5.03 -10.67
N ALA A 22 -1.52 -5.14 -10.04
CA ALA A 22 -2.78 -4.62 -10.56
C ALA A 22 -3.08 -3.19 -10.10
N ASP A 23 -2.17 -2.54 -9.37
CA ASP A 23 -2.43 -1.19 -8.84
C ASP A 23 -2.19 -0.09 -9.90
N LYS A 24 -3.11 0.89 -9.89
CA LYS A 24 -3.07 2.07 -10.76
C LYS A 24 -1.78 2.87 -10.59
N THR A 25 -1.11 2.76 -9.44
CA THR A 25 0.20 3.37 -9.20
C THR A 25 1.28 2.87 -10.18
N GLN A 26 1.26 1.61 -10.58
CA GLN A 26 2.25 1.08 -11.54
C GLN A 26 1.98 1.58 -12.96
N LEU A 27 0.72 1.60 -13.40
CA LEU A 27 0.33 2.19 -14.68
C LEU A 27 0.62 3.69 -14.73
N SER A 28 0.42 4.40 -13.61
CA SER A 28 0.79 5.81 -13.47
C SER A 28 2.31 6.01 -13.53
N ALA A 29 3.08 5.18 -12.83
CA ALA A 29 4.55 5.22 -12.86
C ALA A 29 5.12 4.94 -14.26
N VAL A 30 4.59 3.94 -14.98
CA VAL A 30 4.97 3.64 -16.37
C VAL A 30 4.58 4.79 -17.30
N SER A 31 3.37 5.35 -17.14
CA SER A 31 2.91 6.49 -17.94
C SER A 31 3.73 7.77 -17.68
N PHE A 32 4.18 7.98 -16.45
CA PHE A 32 5.03 9.10 -16.07
C PHE A 32 6.48 8.89 -16.57
N SER A 33 6.98 7.65 -16.49
CA SER A 33 8.29 7.24 -17.02
C SER A 33 8.37 7.38 -18.54
N ALA A 34 7.27 7.11 -19.26
CA ALA A 34 7.18 7.28 -20.71
C ALA A 34 7.23 8.75 -21.17
N LYS A 35 6.91 9.72 -20.28
CA LYS A 35 6.90 11.16 -20.60
C LYS A 35 8.21 11.87 -20.25
N ILE A 36 9.09 11.24 -19.48
CA ILE A 36 10.33 11.85 -19.00
C ILE A 36 11.52 11.19 -19.70
N PRO A 37 12.46 11.96 -20.27
CA PRO A 37 13.61 11.43 -21.02
C PRO A 37 14.60 10.59 -20.19
N LYS A 38 14.35 10.40 -18.88
CA LYS A 38 15.18 9.66 -17.91
C LYS A 38 14.32 8.70 -17.07
N PRO A 39 13.89 7.55 -17.64
CA PRO A 39 13.01 6.59 -16.95
C PRO A 39 13.60 6.05 -15.63
N GLY A 40 14.92 5.91 -15.53
CA GLY A 40 15.59 5.49 -14.29
C GLY A 40 15.47 6.48 -13.13
N LEU A 41 15.37 7.78 -13.43
CA LEU A 41 15.19 8.82 -12.42
C LEU A 41 13.76 8.82 -11.87
N VAL A 42 12.77 8.55 -12.73
CA VAL A 42 11.37 8.37 -12.33
C VAL A 42 11.25 7.18 -11.41
N TYR A 43 11.82 6.02 -11.78
CA TYR A 43 11.80 4.82 -10.94
C TYR A 43 12.37 5.09 -9.53
N LEU A 44 13.56 5.70 -9.44
CA LEU A 44 14.18 6.06 -8.17
C LEU A 44 13.29 7.02 -7.35
N ALA A 45 12.71 8.02 -8.00
CA ALA A 45 11.80 8.96 -7.35
C ALA A 45 10.54 8.26 -6.80
N THR A 46 9.95 7.32 -7.55
CA THR A 46 8.78 6.55 -7.09
C THR A 46 9.11 5.66 -5.90
N VAL A 47 10.25 4.95 -5.95
CA VAL A 47 10.71 4.10 -4.85
C VAL A 47 10.96 4.91 -3.58
N ILE A 48 11.65 6.05 -3.70
CA ILE A 48 11.91 6.93 -2.57
C ILE A 48 10.60 7.53 -2.04
N GLY A 49 9.70 7.97 -2.92
CA GLY A 49 8.40 8.51 -2.55
C GLY A 49 7.54 7.51 -1.77
N LEU A 50 7.45 6.27 -2.26
CA LEU A 50 6.72 5.19 -1.59
C LEU A 50 7.34 4.82 -0.24
N ALA A 51 8.68 4.74 -0.17
CA ALA A 51 9.39 4.46 1.07
C ALA A 51 9.12 5.54 2.12
N LEU A 52 9.20 6.82 1.74
CA LEU A 52 8.90 7.93 2.64
C LEU A 52 7.44 7.96 3.07
N ALA A 53 6.50 7.78 2.15
CA ALA A 53 5.07 7.73 2.46
C ALA A 53 4.74 6.58 3.44
N SER A 54 5.39 5.43 3.27
CA SER A 54 5.25 4.28 4.17
C SER A 54 5.79 4.58 5.56
N VAL A 55 6.98 5.17 5.66
CA VAL A 55 7.58 5.56 6.95
C VAL A 55 6.68 6.56 7.69
N LEU A 56 6.20 7.59 6.99
CA LEU A 56 5.30 8.59 7.58
C LEU A 56 3.99 7.96 8.05
N SER A 57 3.41 7.06 7.25
CA SER A 57 2.17 6.35 7.61
C SER A 57 2.34 5.49 8.87
N VAL A 58 3.46 4.78 8.99
CA VAL A 58 3.76 3.95 10.17
C VAL A 58 3.97 4.80 11.42
N VAL A 59 4.76 5.89 11.31
CA VAL A 59 4.99 6.80 12.45
C VAL A 59 3.67 7.40 12.92
N PHE A 60 2.86 7.91 11.98
CA PHE A 60 1.57 8.51 12.29
C PHE A 60 0.57 7.50 12.89
N GLY A 61 0.46 6.31 12.28
CA GLY A 61 -0.40 5.23 12.77
C GLY A 61 -0.01 4.77 14.17
N ARG A 62 1.30 4.68 14.45
CA ARG A 62 1.81 4.33 15.78
C ARG A 62 1.50 5.42 16.82
N SER A 63 1.68 6.69 16.48
CA SER A 63 1.32 7.79 17.37
C SER A 63 -0.17 7.79 17.72
N LEU A 64 -1.04 7.56 16.72
CA LEU A 64 -2.49 7.42 16.95
C LEU A 64 -2.82 6.23 17.85
N ALA A 65 -2.16 5.09 17.65
CA ALA A 65 -2.36 3.89 18.46
C ALA A 65 -1.91 4.06 19.92
N LEU A 66 -0.96 4.97 20.19
CA LEU A 66 -0.53 5.31 21.55
C LEU A 66 -1.48 6.30 22.25
N LEU A 67 -2.17 7.13 21.49
CA LEU A 67 -3.10 8.16 22.01
C LEU A 67 -4.52 7.63 22.24
N LEU A 68 -4.94 6.61 21.48
CA LEU A 68 -6.31 6.10 21.49
C LEU A 68 -6.39 4.67 22.03
N PRO A 69 -7.38 4.36 22.89
CA PRO A 69 -7.66 2.98 23.26
C PRO A 69 -8.02 2.15 22.01
N GLU A 70 -7.51 0.91 21.96
CA GLU A 70 -7.61 0.00 20.81
C GLU A 70 -9.04 -0.14 20.26
N LYS A 71 -10.04 -0.14 21.16
CA LYS A 71 -11.46 -0.24 20.81
C LYS A 71 -11.92 0.92 19.90
N TYR A 72 -11.50 2.14 20.17
CA TYR A 72 -11.86 3.31 19.36
C TYR A 72 -11.11 3.32 18.04
N LEU A 73 -9.83 2.95 18.04
CA LEU A 73 -9.03 2.83 16.83
C LEU A 73 -9.64 1.80 15.87
N ARG A 74 -10.13 0.67 16.39
CA ARG A 74 -10.80 -0.37 15.58
C ARG A 74 -12.08 0.15 14.93
N TYR A 75 -12.93 0.87 15.68
CA TYR A 75 -14.15 1.45 15.11
C TYR A 75 -13.84 2.52 14.06
N LEU A 76 -12.81 3.34 14.29
CA LEU A 76 -12.36 4.35 13.34
C LEU A 76 -11.95 3.70 12.00
N VAL A 77 -11.06 2.70 12.06
CA VAL A 77 -10.57 2.00 10.86
C VAL A 77 -11.72 1.29 10.12
N ALA A 78 -12.61 0.61 10.85
CA ALA A 78 -13.77 -0.06 10.26
C ALA A 78 -14.71 0.94 9.56
N THR A 79 -14.95 2.09 10.17
CA THR A 79 -15.81 3.14 9.59
C THR A 79 -15.20 3.72 8.32
N ILE A 80 -13.91 4.06 8.35
CA ILE A 80 -13.19 4.56 7.17
C ILE A 80 -13.26 3.52 6.04
N PHE A 81 -13.02 2.25 6.34
CA PHE A 81 -13.07 1.16 5.36
C PHE A 81 -14.44 1.00 4.70
N ILE A 82 -15.52 1.07 5.48
CA ILE A 82 -16.89 1.03 4.93
C ILE A 82 -17.14 2.23 4.02
N ILE A 83 -16.76 3.44 4.47
CA ILE A 83 -16.96 4.67 3.70
C ILE A 83 -16.22 4.59 2.36
N THR A 84 -14.92 4.26 2.36
CA THR A 84 -14.15 4.16 1.11
C THR A 84 -14.66 3.04 0.22
N GLY A 85 -15.08 1.91 0.79
CA GLY A 85 -15.70 0.81 0.03
C GLY A 85 -17.00 1.24 -0.66
N VAL A 86 -17.88 1.95 0.05
CA VAL A 86 -19.13 2.49 -0.52
C VAL A 86 -18.85 3.55 -1.58
N LEU A 87 -17.94 4.49 -1.32
CA LEU A 87 -17.58 5.53 -2.30
C LEU A 87 -17.03 4.93 -3.59
N THR A 88 -16.13 3.95 -3.47
CA THR A 88 -15.57 3.24 -4.63
C THR A 88 -16.65 2.45 -5.38
N ALA A 89 -17.57 1.81 -4.66
CA ALA A 89 -18.69 1.08 -5.26
C ALA A 89 -19.69 1.98 -6.00
N LEU A 90 -19.85 3.23 -5.54
CA LEU A 90 -20.66 4.26 -6.20
C LEU A 90 -19.96 4.90 -7.41
N GLY A 91 -18.72 4.51 -7.72
CA GLY A 91 -17.98 4.94 -8.91
C GLY A 91 -17.26 6.28 -8.76
N HIS A 92 -17.01 6.73 -7.52
CA HIS A 92 -16.18 7.90 -7.23
C HIS A 92 -14.72 7.54 -6.97
#